data_AF-A0AAW5R7I8-F1
#
_entry.id   AF-A0AAW5R7I8-F1
#
_cell.length_a   1.000
_cell.length_b   1.000
_cell.length_c   1.000
_cell.angle_alpha   90.00
_cell.angle_beta   90.00
_cell.angle_gamma   90.00
#
_symmetry.space_group_name_H-M   'P 1'
#
loop_
_entity.id
_entity.type
_entity.pdbx_description
1 polymer ?
#
loop_
_entity_poly.entity_id
_entity_poly.type
_entity_poly.pdbx_seq_one_letter_code
_entity_poly.pdbx_strand_id
1 'polypeptide(L)'
;MRNIDIFTLLHEPHTSRLVQGFDSVNSGACSIGVIKGQYRQLNAILTESATEEDQWRIVNLKGSINSIAAFDSVAVLGAVDNDHASALAQMQFGRMFDAIEDDVIETNTNGLLRHLATPQFHKHKQLIHRDHLVALQDIPCAVLPGWDGIELTTHEGKTANLLLDMQLHDDNTELLSSFDGLANLLESIGAEHPDFDSIIVEYQYLDKLMDMLHTAMQTASKGGVKVLNVDRSEKPFRHKKVLNVAVSYDFEDGQSITILFHNPDRDAKRISPQDTLLSWKILMNKRDVTGVIQPNQGEGIALPVLAGRVVKLINQNSARFKRTQAKKAESAQTLADTEQRIADKQNQKTALSSEIQGLLDQIDGLNKQNNGQAPNTDTSAVGNTEQSANTKAVTKAEARQIYDALDIRHRWLTGGTTEEFYNQNYPAGISEALTDAKNLLERPFGKVALANGLKASIERMIVIVEQTIERWNKGLSEDSSKAKTYPPIEDLGNGYYKAFKNDKKLDDWTAHINTNGEWEVSANNASSRAWNNGYGAPRFFKTIEEMIAKYPAFAALPAMLPTDNNTNANSNNDDADYLNKVIKGEVDFSKASEVESQLESIGSRLTPETNDLFEQAVSAYSMYQVNQAASVN
;
A
#
# COMPACT_ATOMS: atom_id res chain seq x y z
N MET A 1 27.81 3.94 -4.26
CA MET A 1 27.64 2.62 -3.63
C MET A 1 26.76 1.81 -4.58
N ARG A 2 27.20 0.61 -4.98
CA ARG A 2 26.35 -0.29 -5.77
C ARG A 2 25.37 -0.99 -4.84
N ASN A 3 24.24 -1.41 -5.39
CA ASN A 3 23.22 -2.12 -4.62
C ASN A 3 23.72 -3.41 -3.97
N ILE A 4 24.58 -4.18 -4.65
CA ILE A 4 25.14 -5.42 -4.12
C ILE A 4 26.15 -5.17 -2.99
N ASP A 5 26.75 -3.98 -2.89
CA ASP A 5 27.80 -3.70 -1.89
C ASP A 5 27.29 -3.76 -0.44
N ILE A 6 25.97 -3.65 -0.22
CA ILE A 6 25.35 -3.74 1.12
C ILE A 6 24.95 -5.17 1.51
N PHE A 7 25.05 -6.12 0.58
CA PHE A 7 24.70 -7.51 0.79
C PHE A 7 25.89 -8.29 1.34
N THR A 8 25.73 -8.88 2.52
CA THR A 8 26.71 -9.81 3.09
C THR A 8 26.24 -11.23 2.85
N LEU A 9 26.96 -11.95 1.99
CA LEU A 9 26.68 -13.33 1.66
C LEU A 9 26.85 -14.26 2.87
N LEU A 10 25.89 -15.17 3.06
CA LEU A 10 25.97 -16.26 4.04
C LEU A 10 25.98 -17.64 3.38
N HIS A 11 25.25 -17.80 2.27
CA HIS A 11 25.17 -19.03 1.50
C HIS A 11 25.19 -18.72 0.00
N GLU A 12 26.17 -19.31 -0.68
CA GLU A 12 26.34 -19.27 -2.13
C GLU A 12 25.12 -19.88 -2.86
N PRO A 13 24.85 -19.47 -4.10
CA PRO A 13 23.79 -20.07 -4.90
C PRO A 13 24.10 -21.54 -5.17
N HIS A 14 23.05 -22.33 -5.40
CA HIS A 14 23.11 -23.78 -5.65
C HIS A 14 23.74 -24.60 -4.51
N THR A 15 23.89 -23.99 -3.31
CA THR A 15 24.36 -24.71 -2.14
C THR A 15 23.22 -25.25 -1.30
N SER A 16 23.50 -26.40 -0.68
CA SER A 16 22.61 -27.07 0.25
C SER A 16 22.76 -26.45 1.63
N ARG A 17 21.67 -25.91 2.20
CA ARG A 17 21.67 -25.44 3.59
C ARG A 17 20.53 -26.04 4.40
N LEU A 18 20.81 -26.28 5.69
CA LEU A 18 19.79 -26.57 6.69
C LEU A 18 19.07 -25.28 7.04
N VAL A 19 17.76 -25.27 6.86
CA VAL A 19 16.89 -24.14 7.20
C VAL A 19 16.03 -24.57 8.37
N GLN A 20 16.09 -23.83 9.48
CA GLN A 20 15.30 -24.15 10.67
C GLN A 20 13.80 -24.09 10.33
N GLY A 21 13.04 -25.14 10.65
CA GLY A 21 11.64 -25.29 10.25
C GLY A 21 11.42 -25.97 8.87
N PHE A 22 12.47 -26.45 8.22
CA PHE A 22 12.38 -27.29 7.03
C PHE A 22 12.88 -28.71 7.34
N ASP A 23 12.08 -29.72 6.98
CA ASP A 23 12.45 -31.14 7.11
C ASP A 23 13.46 -31.61 6.03
N SER A 24 13.95 -30.69 5.19
CA SER A 24 14.85 -30.97 4.08
C SER A 24 15.91 -29.89 3.90
N VAL A 25 16.97 -30.25 3.17
CA VAL A 25 17.95 -29.30 2.64
C VAL A 25 17.25 -28.35 1.65
N ASN A 26 17.40 -27.04 1.84
CA ASN A 26 16.96 -26.05 0.86
C ASN A 26 18.15 -25.76 -0.07
N SER A 27 18.01 -26.08 -1.35
CA SER A 27 18.92 -25.66 -2.41
C SER A 27 18.14 -24.80 -3.39
N GLY A 28 18.72 -23.65 -3.74
CA GLY A 28 18.10 -22.70 -4.65
C GLY A 28 19.14 -21.96 -5.46
N ALA A 29 18.71 -21.39 -6.58
CA ALA A 29 19.58 -20.62 -7.47
C ALA A 29 20.02 -19.27 -6.87
N CYS A 30 19.39 -18.82 -5.79
CA CYS A 30 19.68 -17.52 -5.20
C CYS A 30 20.77 -17.58 -4.14
N SER A 31 21.56 -16.53 -4.06
CA SER A 31 22.44 -16.25 -2.93
C SER A 31 21.62 -15.82 -1.73
N ILE A 32 21.91 -16.37 -0.55
CA ILE A 32 21.24 -16.01 0.70
C ILE A 32 22.22 -15.29 1.60
N GLY A 33 21.80 -14.17 2.18
CA GLY A 33 22.65 -13.35 3.00
C GLY A 33 21.87 -12.44 3.92
N VAL A 34 22.52 -11.35 4.33
CA VAL A 34 21.94 -10.34 5.21
C VAL A 34 22.36 -8.95 4.77
N ILE A 35 21.53 -7.96 5.08
CA ILE A 35 21.86 -6.54 4.99
C ILE A 35 21.92 -6.00 6.41
N LYS A 36 23.03 -5.35 6.76
CA LYS A 36 23.25 -4.78 8.08
C LYS A 36 23.16 -3.26 8.00
N GLY A 37 22.16 -2.69 8.65
CA GLY A 37 22.16 -1.28 9.01
C GLY A 37 22.61 -1.04 10.45
N GLN A 38 22.58 0.21 10.87
CA GLN A 38 23.09 0.61 12.18
C GLN A 38 22.23 0.09 13.35
N TYR A 39 20.90 0.04 13.17
CA TYR A 39 19.97 -0.36 14.22
C TYR A 39 19.26 -1.69 13.95
N ARG A 40 19.29 -2.18 12.70
CA ARG A 40 18.62 -3.43 12.31
C ARG A 40 19.38 -4.17 11.20
N GLN A 41 19.35 -5.49 11.29
CA GLN A 41 19.76 -6.40 10.22
C GLN A 41 18.51 -7.03 9.57
N LEU A 42 18.53 -7.18 8.25
CA LEU A 42 17.52 -7.91 7.48
C LEU A 42 18.10 -9.16 6.85
N ASN A 43 17.28 -10.21 6.76
CA ASN A 43 17.54 -11.32 5.86
C ASN A 43 17.46 -10.84 4.42
N ALA A 44 18.32 -11.36 3.55
CA ALA A 44 18.39 -10.92 2.17
C ALA A 44 18.55 -12.08 1.18
N ILE A 45 17.98 -11.90 -0.01
CA ILE A 45 18.05 -12.80 -1.15
C ILE A 45 18.59 -12.02 -2.34
N LEU A 46 19.58 -12.57 -3.02
CA LEU A 46 20.14 -12.02 -4.24
C LEU A 46 19.99 -13.05 -5.37
N THR A 47 19.27 -12.69 -6.43
CA THR A 47 19.09 -13.56 -7.60
C THR A 47 20.33 -13.54 -8.50
N GLU A 48 20.53 -14.57 -9.32
CA GLU A 48 21.65 -14.61 -10.30
C GLU A 48 21.50 -13.58 -11.41
N SER A 49 20.29 -13.09 -11.65
CA SER A 49 19.98 -12.07 -12.64
C SER A 49 20.08 -10.64 -12.11
N ALA A 50 20.48 -10.46 -10.85
CA ALA A 50 20.57 -9.14 -10.23
C ALA A 50 21.60 -8.26 -10.95
N THR A 51 21.19 -7.04 -11.28
CA THR A 51 22.00 -6.01 -11.94
C THR A 51 22.27 -4.86 -10.99
N GLU A 52 23.23 -3.99 -11.33
CA GLU A 52 23.53 -2.78 -10.55
C GLU A 52 22.40 -1.73 -10.58
N GLU A 53 21.41 -1.90 -11.47
CA GLU A 53 20.27 -0.99 -11.64
C GLU A 53 19.05 -1.41 -10.82
N ASP A 54 19.02 -2.66 -10.36
CA ASP A 54 17.88 -3.20 -9.63
C ASP A 54 17.68 -2.50 -8.28
N GLN A 55 16.40 -2.30 -7.94
CA GLN A 55 15.98 -1.83 -6.64
C GLN A 55 15.78 -2.99 -5.67
N TRP A 56 15.93 -2.72 -4.37
CA TRP A 56 15.62 -3.68 -3.33
C TRP A 56 14.11 -3.78 -3.16
N ARG A 57 13.57 -5.00 -3.16
CA ARG A 57 12.19 -5.29 -2.77
C ARG A 57 12.17 -5.85 -1.36
N ILE A 58 11.60 -5.10 -0.44
CA ILE A 58 11.40 -5.53 0.94
C ILE A 58 10.07 -6.27 1.01
N VAL A 59 10.14 -7.59 1.19
CA VAL A 59 8.96 -8.44 1.36
C VAL A 59 8.67 -8.58 2.85
N ASN A 60 7.51 -8.07 3.27
CA ASN A 60 7.01 -8.25 4.62
C ASN A 60 6.21 -9.55 4.71
N LEU A 61 6.59 -10.39 5.66
CA LEU A 61 6.00 -11.70 5.92
C LEU A 61 5.32 -11.68 7.29
N LYS A 62 4.08 -12.15 7.36
CA LYS A 62 3.32 -12.32 8.62
C LYS A 62 2.79 -13.74 8.73
N GLY A 63 2.93 -14.35 9.90
CA GLY A 63 2.42 -15.69 10.19
C GLY A 63 2.38 -15.97 11.68
N SER A 64 2.60 -17.22 12.06
CA SER A 64 2.65 -17.64 13.45
C SER A 64 3.59 -18.82 13.69
N ILE A 65 4.23 -18.85 14.85
CA ILE A 65 4.94 -20.02 15.38
C ILE A 65 4.19 -20.49 16.61
N ASN A 66 3.70 -21.73 16.64
CA ASN A 66 2.97 -22.29 17.78
C ASN A 66 1.82 -21.37 18.25
N SER A 67 1.05 -20.83 17.30
CA SER A 67 -0.04 -19.87 17.55
C SER A 67 0.37 -18.51 18.13
N ILE A 68 1.67 -18.20 18.16
CA ILE A 68 2.19 -16.87 18.51
C ILE A 68 2.48 -16.12 17.21
N ALA A 69 1.93 -14.90 17.07
CA ALA A 69 2.16 -14.06 15.90
C ALA A 69 3.68 -13.84 15.67
N ALA A 70 4.11 -14.06 14.43
CA ALA A 70 5.48 -13.89 13.99
C ALA A 70 5.52 -13.11 12.69
N PHE A 71 6.60 -12.37 12.48
CA PHE A 71 6.78 -11.53 11.30
C PHE A 71 8.26 -11.37 10.98
N ASP A 72 8.57 -11.15 9.70
CA ASP A 72 9.91 -10.82 9.24
C ASP A 72 9.85 -9.92 7.99
N SER A 73 10.92 -9.17 7.75
CA SER A 73 11.09 -8.37 6.54
C SER A 73 12.34 -8.87 5.81
N VAL A 74 12.16 -9.34 4.57
CA VAL A 74 13.23 -9.93 3.75
C VAL A 74 13.52 -9.01 2.57
N ALA A 75 14.78 -8.60 2.39
CA ALA A 75 15.20 -7.80 1.25
C ALA A 75 15.56 -8.70 0.06
N VAL A 76 14.96 -8.47 -1.10
CA VAL A 76 15.19 -9.25 -2.32
C VAL A 76 15.73 -8.33 -3.42
N LEU A 77 16.85 -8.69 -4.04
CA LEU A 77 17.43 -7.96 -5.17
C LEU A 77 17.42 -8.84 -6.42
N GLY A 78 17.08 -8.23 -7.57
CA GLY A 78 17.02 -8.90 -8.87
C GLY A 78 15.80 -9.79 -9.09
N ALA A 79 14.75 -9.61 -8.29
CA ALA A 79 13.43 -10.12 -8.63
C ALA A 79 12.87 -9.37 -9.86
N VAL A 80 12.05 -10.04 -10.67
CA VAL A 80 11.51 -9.44 -11.90
C VAL A 80 10.27 -8.59 -11.62
N ASP A 81 9.51 -8.95 -10.59
CA ASP A 81 8.33 -8.25 -10.11
C ASP A 81 8.12 -8.56 -8.61
N ASN A 82 7.04 -8.00 -8.04
CA ASN A 82 6.69 -8.20 -6.63
C ASN A 82 6.31 -9.65 -6.33
N ASP A 83 5.59 -10.33 -7.24
CA ASP A 83 5.17 -11.72 -7.05
C ASP A 83 6.36 -12.67 -7.00
N HIS A 84 7.36 -12.45 -7.86
CA HIS A 84 8.61 -13.20 -7.85
C HIS A 84 9.39 -12.94 -6.56
N ALA A 85 9.48 -11.68 -6.10
CA ALA A 85 10.13 -11.36 -4.84
C ALA A 85 9.45 -12.07 -3.66
N SER A 86 8.11 -12.02 -3.62
CA SER A 86 7.29 -12.69 -2.61
C SER A 86 7.48 -14.20 -2.64
N ALA A 87 7.45 -14.82 -3.81
CA ALA A 87 7.68 -16.26 -3.95
C ALA A 87 9.06 -16.69 -3.43
N LEU A 88 10.11 -15.91 -3.73
CA LEU A 88 11.47 -16.16 -3.24
C LEU A 88 11.57 -16.03 -1.71
N ALA A 89 11.03 -14.94 -1.14
CA ALA A 89 11.02 -14.72 0.31
C ALA A 89 10.20 -15.78 1.04
N GLN A 90 9.03 -16.14 0.51
CA GLN A 90 8.16 -17.17 1.05
C GLN A 90 8.82 -18.55 1.03
N MET A 91 9.51 -18.89 -0.07
CA MET A 91 10.22 -20.15 -0.24
C MET A 91 11.40 -20.29 0.73
N GLN A 92 12.11 -19.19 1.01
CA GLN A 92 13.34 -19.23 1.81
C GLN A 92 13.11 -18.97 3.31
N PHE A 93 12.13 -18.13 3.67
CA PHE A 93 11.91 -17.67 5.03
C PHE A 93 10.46 -17.83 5.51
N GLY A 94 9.49 -17.77 4.61
CA GLY A 94 8.07 -17.78 5.01
C GLY A 94 7.61 -19.05 5.73
N ARG A 95 8.13 -20.23 5.36
CA ARG A 95 7.74 -21.50 6.02
C ARG A 95 8.22 -21.62 7.47
N MET A 96 9.15 -20.78 7.93
CA MET A 96 9.66 -20.84 9.30
C MET A 96 8.57 -20.52 10.35
N PHE A 97 7.51 -19.82 9.92
CA PHE A 97 6.42 -19.39 10.78
C PHE A 97 5.08 -19.34 10.05
N ASP A 98 4.85 -20.27 9.11
CA ASP A 98 3.61 -20.33 8.31
C ASP A 98 3.18 -18.96 7.75
N ALA A 99 4.17 -18.20 7.27
CA ALA A 99 3.96 -16.83 6.86
C ALA A 99 3.14 -16.75 5.58
N ILE A 100 2.50 -15.61 5.38
CA ILE A 100 2.02 -15.12 4.10
C ILE A 100 2.62 -13.75 3.86
N GLU A 101 2.69 -13.35 2.60
CA GLU A 101 3.04 -11.99 2.24
C GLU A 101 1.97 -11.01 2.75
N ASP A 102 2.46 -9.88 3.29
CA ASP A 102 1.65 -8.77 3.79
C ASP A 102 1.79 -7.53 2.91
N ASP A 103 3.02 -7.21 2.50
CA ASP A 103 3.32 -6.12 1.56
C ASP A 103 4.70 -6.35 0.91
N VAL A 104 4.89 -5.78 -0.29
CA VAL A 104 6.20 -5.65 -0.94
C VAL A 104 6.49 -4.18 -1.18
N ILE A 105 7.63 -3.70 -0.70
CA ILE A 105 8.03 -2.30 -0.79
C ILE A 105 9.31 -2.19 -1.60
N GLU A 106 9.29 -1.44 -2.69
CA GLU A 106 10.48 -1.14 -3.48
C GLU A 106 11.22 0.07 -2.90
N THR A 107 12.54 -0.01 -2.79
CA THR A 107 13.39 1.10 -2.37
C THR A 107 14.81 0.94 -2.92
N ASN A 108 15.52 2.05 -3.05
CA ASN A 108 16.93 2.00 -3.43
C ASN A 108 17.83 1.63 -2.25
N THR A 109 19.11 1.43 -2.55
CA THR A 109 20.13 1.04 -1.56
C THR A 109 20.27 2.06 -0.43
N ASN A 110 20.21 3.36 -0.76
CA ASN A 110 20.35 4.43 0.22
C ASN A 110 19.09 4.56 1.07
N GLY A 111 17.90 4.45 0.49
CA GLY A 111 16.62 4.44 1.18
C GLY A 111 16.51 3.30 2.19
N LEU A 112 16.88 2.08 1.78
CA LEU A 112 16.96 0.94 2.67
C LEU A 112 17.95 1.17 3.82
N LEU A 113 19.19 1.60 3.53
CA LEU A 113 20.18 1.86 4.55
C LEU A 113 19.75 3.00 5.49
N ARG A 114 19.16 4.07 4.97
CA ARG A 114 18.63 5.19 5.74
C ARG A 114 17.54 4.72 6.69
N HIS A 115 16.60 3.90 6.22
CA HIS A 115 15.60 3.28 7.07
C HIS A 115 16.25 2.44 8.16
N LEU A 116 17.19 1.55 7.83
CA LEU A 116 17.89 0.70 8.80
C LEU A 116 18.83 1.46 9.75
N ALA A 117 19.20 2.70 9.40
CA ALA A 117 19.96 3.63 10.21
C ALA A 117 19.09 4.62 11.00
N THR A 118 17.77 4.51 10.93
CA THR A 118 16.85 5.43 11.62
C THR A 118 16.33 4.80 12.92
N PRO A 119 16.79 5.24 14.10
CA PRO A 119 16.55 4.54 15.37
C PRO A 119 15.07 4.47 15.75
N GLN A 120 14.28 5.51 15.43
CA GLN A 120 12.86 5.54 15.77
C GLN A 120 12.05 4.40 15.15
N PHE A 121 12.44 3.90 13.97
CA PHE A 121 11.74 2.81 13.28
C PHE A 121 12.07 1.43 13.84
N HIS A 122 13.12 1.31 14.67
CA HIS A 122 13.61 0.02 15.20
C HIS A 122 13.58 -0.07 16.73
N LYS A 123 12.86 0.82 17.41
CA LYS A 123 12.63 0.74 18.86
C LYS A 123 11.94 -0.56 19.27
N HIS A 124 11.07 -1.07 18.40
CA HIS A 124 10.40 -2.36 18.55
C HIS A 124 10.71 -3.23 17.34
N LYS A 125 10.72 -4.55 17.52
CA LYS A 125 10.71 -5.47 16.37
C LYS A 125 9.36 -5.31 15.70
N GLN A 126 9.34 -4.77 14.49
CA GLN A 126 8.15 -4.57 13.67
C GLN A 126 8.52 -4.75 12.19
N LEU A 127 7.53 -4.83 11.33
CA LEU A 127 7.79 -4.85 9.89
C LEU A 127 8.33 -3.49 9.41
N ILE A 128 8.94 -3.49 8.24
CA ILE A 128 9.25 -2.23 7.56
C ILE A 128 7.96 -1.71 6.95
N HIS A 129 7.49 -0.54 7.39
CA HIS A 129 6.27 0.04 6.88
C HIS A 129 6.54 0.93 5.66
N ARG A 130 5.66 0.86 4.66
CA ARG A 130 5.73 1.70 3.47
C ARG A 130 5.76 3.19 3.83
N ASP A 131 4.91 3.60 4.77
CA ASP A 131 4.82 4.99 5.22
C ASP A 131 6.14 5.52 5.80
N HIS A 132 6.97 4.67 6.40
CA HIS A 132 8.29 5.09 6.89
C HIS A 132 9.23 5.43 5.73
N LEU A 133 9.24 4.60 4.69
CA LEU A 133 10.06 4.84 3.50
C LEU A 133 9.54 6.04 2.70
N VAL A 134 8.22 6.20 2.61
CA VAL A 134 7.60 7.39 2.00
C VAL A 134 7.97 8.67 2.77
N ALA A 135 7.86 8.66 4.10
CA ALA A 135 8.25 9.81 4.92
C ALA A 135 9.75 10.14 4.79
N LEU A 136 10.60 9.12 4.61
CA LEU A 136 12.02 9.31 4.33
C LEU A 136 12.29 9.85 2.92
N GLN A 137 11.41 9.56 1.95
CA GLN A 137 11.45 10.15 0.61
C GLN A 137 11.06 11.63 0.64
N ASP A 138 10.22 12.10 1.57
CA ASP A 138 9.87 13.52 1.67
C ASP A 138 11.01 14.40 2.20
N ILE A 139 12.06 13.80 2.78
CA ILE A 139 13.26 14.51 3.24
C ILE A 139 14.19 14.69 2.03
N PRO A 140 14.39 15.92 1.50
CA PRO A 140 15.11 16.09 0.24
C PRO A 140 16.63 15.99 0.38
N CYS A 141 17.19 16.21 1.57
CA CYS A 141 18.63 16.19 1.87
C CYS A 141 18.86 15.77 3.34
N ALA A 142 20.00 15.17 3.67
CA ALA A 142 20.40 14.95 5.07
C ALA A 142 20.75 16.26 5.78
N VAL A 143 21.39 17.19 5.08
CA VAL A 143 21.72 18.52 5.61
C VAL A 143 20.75 19.53 5.03
N LEU A 144 20.03 20.26 5.89
CA LEU A 144 19.15 21.34 5.44
C LEU A 144 19.99 22.38 4.68
N PRO A 145 19.68 22.69 3.40
CA PRO A 145 20.44 23.65 2.65
C PRO A 145 20.34 25.05 3.26
N GLY A 146 21.46 25.76 3.34
CA GLY A 146 21.51 27.17 3.70
C GLY A 146 21.96 28.00 2.50
N TRP A 147 21.29 29.12 2.27
CA TRP A 147 21.57 30.03 1.15
C TRP A 147 21.73 31.46 1.63
N ASP A 148 22.73 32.17 1.09
CA ASP A 148 22.88 33.62 1.15
C ASP A 148 22.68 34.18 -0.26
N GLY A 149 21.52 34.78 -0.51
CA GLY A 149 21.08 35.10 -1.87
C GLY A 149 21.07 33.83 -2.74
N ILE A 150 21.91 33.82 -3.78
CA ILE A 150 22.08 32.67 -4.69
C ILE A 150 23.26 31.76 -4.31
N GLU A 151 24.06 32.12 -3.30
CA GLU A 151 25.23 31.35 -2.89
C GLU A 151 24.89 30.37 -1.78
N LEU A 152 25.38 29.13 -1.93
CA LEU A 152 25.15 28.08 -0.94
C LEU A 152 26.13 28.29 0.22
N THR A 153 25.64 28.27 1.45
CA THR A 153 26.47 28.40 2.67
C THR A 153 26.75 27.05 3.31
N THR A 154 25.87 26.07 3.07
CA THR A 154 26.00 24.66 3.49
C THR A 154 26.70 23.83 2.41
N HIS A 155 26.92 22.53 2.66
CA HIS A 155 27.53 21.61 1.69
C HIS A 155 28.87 22.10 1.11
N GLU A 156 29.67 22.78 1.94
CA GLU A 156 30.93 23.43 1.54
C GLU A 156 30.77 24.52 0.47
N GLY A 157 29.58 25.09 0.32
CA GLY A 157 29.24 26.05 -0.71
C GLY A 157 29.19 25.49 -2.13
N LYS A 158 29.15 24.16 -2.28
CA LYS A 158 29.18 23.48 -3.58
C LYS A 158 27.83 22.87 -3.90
N THR A 159 27.17 23.37 -4.95
CA THR A 159 25.92 22.78 -5.48
C THR A 159 26.07 21.32 -5.89
N ALA A 160 27.28 20.88 -6.29
CA ALA A 160 27.56 19.48 -6.59
C ALA A 160 27.38 18.57 -5.36
N ASN A 161 27.80 19.02 -4.18
CA ASN A 161 27.64 18.28 -2.93
C ASN A 161 26.17 18.24 -2.51
N LEU A 162 25.44 19.35 -2.71
CA LEU A 162 23.99 19.40 -2.50
C LEU A 162 23.24 18.41 -3.40
N LEU A 163 23.53 18.38 -4.70
CA LEU A 163 22.90 17.41 -5.61
C LEU A 163 23.25 15.96 -5.26
N LEU A 164 24.48 15.71 -4.78
CA LEU A 164 24.83 14.38 -4.30
C LEU A 164 23.99 13.99 -3.08
N ASP A 165 23.81 14.88 -2.11
CA ASP A 165 22.96 14.64 -0.94
C ASP A 165 21.50 14.38 -1.38
N MET A 166 20.97 15.22 -2.28
CA MET A 166 19.63 15.03 -2.86
C MET A 166 19.47 13.67 -3.54
N GLN A 167 20.47 13.24 -4.28
CA GLN A 167 20.45 11.95 -4.96
C GLN A 167 20.47 10.76 -3.98
N LEU A 168 21.20 10.88 -2.87
CA LEU A 168 21.18 9.87 -1.81
C LEU A 168 19.81 9.82 -1.10
N HIS A 169 19.04 10.89 -1.20
CA HIS A 169 17.68 11.05 -0.67
C HIS A 169 16.58 10.98 -1.74
N ASP A 170 16.89 10.42 -2.90
CA ASP A 170 15.93 10.23 -3.99
C ASP A 170 15.77 8.73 -4.27
N ASP A 171 14.93 8.09 -3.47
CA ASP A 171 14.68 6.65 -3.52
C ASP A 171 14.08 6.21 -4.85
N ASN A 172 13.28 7.09 -5.45
CA ASN A 172 12.55 6.86 -6.70
C ASN A 172 13.31 7.31 -7.96
N THR A 173 14.51 7.89 -7.82
CA THR A 173 15.30 8.45 -8.94
C THR A 173 14.59 9.57 -9.73
N GLU A 174 13.63 10.24 -9.09
CA GLU A 174 12.78 11.29 -9.66
C GLU A 174 13.59 12.51 -10.13
N LEU A 175 14.73 12.79 -9.49
CA LEU A 175 15.62 13.89 -9.83
C LEU A 175 16.25 13.72 -11.21
N LEU A 176 16.42 12.48 -11.67
CA LEU A 176 16.97 12.16 -12.98
C LEU A 176 15.92 11.70 -13.99
N SER A 177 14.68 11.51 -13.56
CA SER A 177 13.60 11.11 -14.44
C SER A 177 13.31 12.19 -15.47
N SER A 178 13.03 11.82 -16.72
CA SER A 178 12.58 12.78 -17.73
C SER A 178 11.22 13.31 -17.34
N PHE A 179 11.01 14.62 -17.50
CA PHE A 179 9.67 15.18 -17.44
C PHE A 179 8.86 14.69 -18.64
N ASP A 180 7.74 14.03 -18.37
CA ASP A 180 6.84 13.44 -19.36
C ASP A 180 5.61 14.31 -19.62
N GLY A 181 5.68 15.58 -19.23
CA GLY A 181 4.67 16.59 -19.49
C GLY A 181 3.72 16.80 -18.31
N LEU A 182 3.08 17.97 -18.33
CA LEU A 182 2.25 18.42 -17.22
C LEU A 182 1.05 17.49 -16.97
N ALA A 183 0.42 16.96 -18.03
CA ALA A 183 -0.71 16.05 -17.89
C ALA A 183 -0.39 14.79 -17.06
N ASN A 184 0.72 14.12 -17.36
CA ASN A 184 1.17 12.93 -16.65
C ASN A 184 1.60 13.25 -15.21
N LEU A 185 2.29 14.38 -15.02
CA LEU A 185 2.64 14.85 -13.70
C LEU A 185 1.38 15.10 -12.83
N LEU A 186 0.38 15.80 -13.37
CA LEU A 186 -0.87 16.08 -12.66
C LEU A 186 -1.63 14.82 -12.25
N GLU A 187 -1.58 13.75 -13.06
CA GLU A 187 -2.12 12.43 -12.72
C GLU A 187 -1.37 11.80 -11.55
N SER A 188 -0.03 11.92 -11.51
CA SER A 188 0.82 11.35 -10.46
C SER A 188 0.82 12.11 -9.12
N ILE A 189 0.39 13.38 -9.08
CA ILE A 189 0.43 14.18 -7.86
C ILE A 189 -0.71 13.75 -6.92
N GLY A 190 -0.37 12.85 -5.99
CA GLY A 190 -1.28 12.25 -5.00
C GLY A 190 -0.83 12.39 -3.54
N ALA A 191 -0.23 13.51 -3.12
CA ALA A 191 0.44 13.63 -1.80
C ALA A 191 -0.39 14.29 -0.67
N GLU A 192 -0.34 13.75 0.56
CA GLU A 192 -0.68 14.26 1.93
C GLU A 192 0.61 14.65 2.69
N HIS A 193 0.85 15.89 3.14
CA HIS A 193 0.53 16.51 4.45
C HIS A 193 0.76 18.05 4.40
N PRO A 194 0.42 18.83 5.45
CA PRO A 194 0.42 20.30 5.44
C PRO A 194 1.66 20.96 6.06
N ASP A 195 2.03 22.11 5.48
CA ASP A 195 2.66 23.32 6.04
C ASP A 195 3.75 23.84 5.08
N PHE A 196 3.46 24.90 4.31
CA PHE A 196 4.42 25.49 3.37
C PHE A 196 4.37 27.02 3.30
N ASP A 197 5.55 27.61 3.25
CA ASP A 197 5.83 28.97 2.77
C ASP A 197 5.67 29.05 1.25
N SER A 198 5.16 30.19 0.76
CA SER A 198 4.52 30.25 -0.56
C SER A 198 4.87 31.51 -1.34
N ILE A 199 5.07 31.34 -2.65
CA ILE A 199 4.89 32.44 -3.60
C ILE A 199 3.40 32.77 -3.58
N ILE A 200 3.10 33.97 -3.09
CA ILE A 200 1.74 34.50 -3.00
C ILE A 200 1.48 35.35 -4.24
N VAL A 201 0.47 35.00 -5.02
CA VAL A 201 0.10 35.75 -6.23
C VAL A 201 -1.41 35.73 -6.40
N GLU A 202 -2.02 36.87 -6.72
CA GLU A 202 -3.41 36.85 -7.17
C GLU A 202 -3.50 36.21 -8.55
N TYR A 203 -4.53 35.41 -8.79
CA TYR A 203 -4.66 34.64 -10.01
C TYR A 203 -4.56 35.49 -11.29
N GLN A 204 -5.10 36.71 -11.28
CA GLN A 204 -4.99 37.67 -12.40
C GLN A 204 -3.56 38.11 -12.73
N TYR A 205 -2.64 38.01 -11.78
CA TYR A 205 -1.23 38.37 -11.94
C TYR A 205 -0.32 37.15 -12.13
N LEU A 206 -0.88 35.94 -12.18
CA LEU A 206 -0.12 34.71 -12.35
C LEU A 206 0.71 34.73 -13.64
N ASP A 207 0.11 35.10 -14.78
CA ASP A 207 0.84 35.13 -16.07
C ASP A 207 1.99 36.16 -16.04
N LYS A 208 1.78 37.30 -15.38
CA LYS A 208 2.84 38.31 -15.18
C LYS A 208 3.97 37.78 -14.29
N LEU A 209 3.64 37.07 -13.23
CA LEU A 209 4.61 36.41 -12.35
C LEU A 209 5.40 35.36 -13.15
N MET A 210 4.71 34.58 -13.99
CA MET A 210 5.33 33.57 -14.85
C MET A 210 6.36 34.19 -15.80
N ASP A 211 6.00 35.29 -16.46
CA ASP A 211 6.89 36.03 -17.38
C ASP A 211 8.11 36.64 -16.66
N MET A 212 7.90 37.18 -15.45
CA MET A 212 8.97 37.72 -14.62
C MET A 212 9.95 36.62 -14.20
N LEU A 213 9.43 35.48 -13.76
CA LEU A 213 10.25 34.33 -13.37
C LEU A 213 10.97 33.73 -14.58
N HIS A 214 10.30 33.60 -15.74
CA HIS A 214 10.90 33.18 -17.00
C HIS A 214 12.07 34.10 -17.38
N THR A 215 11.86 35.42 -17.36
CA THR A 215 12.90 36.41 -17.69
C THR A 215 14.10 36.33 -16.73
N ALA A 216 13.82 36.14 -15.43
CA ALA A 216 14.86 35.96 -14.41
C ALA A 216 15.65 34.66 -14.64
N MET A 217 14.98 33.55 -14.96
CA MET A 217 15.63 32.28 -15.27
C MET A 217 16.46 32.36 -16.56
N GLN A 218 15.94 32.99 -17.62
CA GLN A 218 16.71 33.24 -18.86
C GLN A 218 17.94 34.11 -18.62
N THR A 219 17.86 35.03 -17.66
CA THR A 219 19.02 35.85 -17.28
C THR A 219 20.04 35.05 -16.49
N ALA A 220 19.57 34.20 -15.55
CA ALA A 220 20.42 33.34 -14.74
C ALA A 220 21.04 32.17 -15.54
N SER A 221 20.42 31.74 -16.65
CA SER A 221 20.89 30.65 -17.51
C SER A 221 21.97 31.06 -18.50
N LYS A 222 22.42 32.31 -18.49
CA LYS A 222 23.52 32.79 -19.35
C LYS A 222 24.79 31.97 -19.11
N GLY A 223 25.13 31.10 -20.08
CA GLY A 223 26.29 30.21 -20.02
C GLY A 223 25.98 28.79 -19.51
N GLY A 224 24.71 28.47 -19.28
CA GLY A 224 24.24 27.14 -18.89
C GLY A 224 23.05 26.68 -19.74
N VAL A 225 22.24 25.78 -19.17
CA VAL A 225 21.05 25.20 -19.78
C VAL A 225 19.94 26.24 -19.86
N LYS A 226 19.43 26.49 -21.07
CA LYS A 226 18.39 27.49 -21.32
C LYS A 226 16.98 26.96 -21.07
N VAL A 227 16.09 27.86 -20.68
CA VAL A 227 14.65 27.57 -20.65
C VAL A 227 14.14 27.59 -22.10
N LEU A 228 13.46 26.52 -22.49
CA LEU A 228 12.90 26.28 -23.81
C LEU A 228 11.44 26.71 -23.89
N ASN A 229 10.64 26.33 -22.90
CA ASN A 229 9.19 26.55 -22.89
C ASN A 229 8.68 26.83 -21.48
N VAL A 230 7.54 27.52 -21.40
CA VAL A 230 6.76 27.68 -20.18
C VAL A 230 5.35 27.21 -20.47
N ASP A 231 4.88 26.23 -19.71
CA ASP A 231 3.54 25.68 -19.84
C ASP A 231 2.76 25.84 -18.53
N ARG A 232 1.44 25.88 -18.65
CA ARG A 232 0.52 26.03 -17.53
C ARG A 232 -0.65 25.08 -17.69
N SER A 233 -1.14 24.55 -16.58
CA SER A 233 -2.35 23.72 -16.58
C SER A 233 -3.51 24.48 -17.22
N GLU A 234 -4.07 23.94 -18.32
CA GLU A 234 -5.13 24.59 -19.10
C GLU A 234 -6.32 25.03 -18.24
N LYS A 235 -6.65 24.24 -17.21
CA LYS A 235 -7.69 24.52 -16.24
C LYS A 235 -7.18 24.29 -14.82
N PRO A 236 -7.67 25.05 -13.84
CA PRO A 236 -7.50 24.69 -12.44
C PRO A 236 -8.02 23.28 -12.18
N PHE A 237 -7.29 22.50 -11.38
CA PHE A 237 -7.64 21.13 -11.02
C PHE A 237 -7.79 21.00 -9.51
N ARG A 238 -8.62 20.06 -9.05
CA ARG A 238 -8.87 19.86 -7.61
C ARG A 238 -7.89 18.82 -7.06
N HIS A 239 -7.18 19.17 -6.00
CA HIS A 239 -6.30 18.27 -5.24
C HIS A 239 -6.50 18.52 -3.75
N LYS A 240 -6.64 17.48 -2.93
CA LYS A 240 -6.86 17.59 -1.47
C LYS A 240 -7.94 18.61 -1.07
N LYS A 241 -9.06 18.63 -1.81
CA LYS A 241 -10.20 19.54 -1.61
C LYS A 241 -9.94 21.04 -1.91
N VAL A 242 -8.75 21.42 -2.38
CA VAL A 242 -8.45 22.79 -2.84
C VAL A 242 -8.26 22.84 -4.35
N LEU A 243 -8.47 24.01 -4.96
CA LEU A 243 -8.20 24.22 -6.39
C LEU A 243 -6.73 24.58 -6.58
N ASN A 244 -6.10 23.97 -7.58
CA ASN A 244 -4.69 24.10 -7.88
C ASN A 244 -4.47 24.56 -9.31
N VAL A 245 -3.32 25.20 -9.54
CA VAL A 245 -2.79 25.58 -10.85
C VAL A 245 -1.32 25.17 -10.86
N ALA A 246 -0.88 24.57 -11.96
CA ALA A 246 0.52 24.16 -12.11
C ALA A 246 1.17 24.92 -13.27
N VAL A 247 2.44 25.30 -13.07
CA VAL A 247 3.26 26.00 -14.07
C VAL A 247 4.57 25.23 -14.23
N SER A 248 4.90 24.79 -15.44
CA SER A 248 6.16 24.10 -15.78
C SER A 248 7.06 24.99 -16.62
N TYR A 249 8.36 24.93 -16.34
CA TYR A 249 9.44 25.52 -17.12
C TYR A 249 10.30 24.39 -17.66
N ASP A 250 10.30 24.20 -18.97
CA ASP A 250 11.06 23.13 -19.63
C ASP A 250 12.41 23.68 -20.09
N PHE A 251 13.48 22.90 -19.90
CA PHE A 251 14.84 23.27 -20.27
C PHE A 251 15.30 22.53 -21.53
N GLU A 252 16.24 23.12 -22.27
CA GLU A 252 16.72 22.59 -23.56
C GLU A 252 17.37 21.19 -23.49
N ASP A 253 17.80 20.76 -22.30
CA ASP A 253 18.37 19.43 -22.08
C ASP A 253 17.35 18.38 -21.62
N GLY A 254 16.06 18.74 -21.57
CA GLY A 254 14.95 17.88 -21.17
C GLY A 254 14.62 17.90 -19.67
N GLN A 255 15.34 18.68 -18.86
CA GLN A 255 14.97 18.90 -17.46
C GLN A 255 13.76 19.85 -17.34
N SER A 256 13.04 19.81 -16.22
CA SER A 256 11.95 20.74 -15.97
C SER A 256 11.91 21.25 -14.52
N ILE A 257 11.22 22.37 -14.33
CA ILE A 257 10.83 22.88 -13.02
C ILE A 257 9.33 23.13 -13.02
N THR A 258 8.58 22.44 -12.15
CA THR A 258 7.14 22.65 -12.00
C THR A 258 6.81 23.28 -10.65
N ILE A 259 6.09 24.40 -10.65
CA ILE A 259 5.59 25.06 -9.45
C ILE A 259 4.09 24.81 -9.34
N LEU A 260 3.66 24.29 -8.20
CA LEU A 260 2.26 24.06 -7.86
C LEU A 260 1.74 25.14 -6.94
N PHE A 261 0.65 25.77 -7.38
CA PHE A 261 -0.09 26.77 -6.65
C PHE A 261 -1.44 26.23 -6.23
N HIS A 262 -1.94 26.64 -5.06
CA HIS A 262 -3.29 26.33 -4.60
C HIS A 262 -4.03 27.59 -4.13
N ASN A 263 -5.34 27.60 -4.33
CA ASN A 263 -6.24 28.53 -3.66
C ASN A 263 -6.54 27.98 -2.25
N PRO A 264 -6.27 28.73 -1.16
CA PRO A 264 -6.50 28.26 0.21
C PRO A 264 -7.99 28.03 0.54
N ASP A 265 -8.92 28.63 -0.23
CA ASP A 265 -10.35 28.40 -0.07
C ASP A 265 -10.75 26.98 -0.53
N ARG A 266 -11.12 26.14 0.44
CA ARG A 266 -11.53 24.74 0.24
C ARG A 266 -12.92 24.60 -0.39
N ASP A 267 -13.75 25.63 -0.24
CA ASP A 267 -15.13 25.64 -0.73
C ASP A 267 -15.25 26.27 -2.12
N ALA A 268 -14.17 26.89 -2.61
CA ALA A 268 -14.08 27.44 -3.94
C ALA A 268 -14.37 26.39 -5.03
N LYS A 269 -15.40 26.65 -5.85
CA LYS A 269 -15.75 25.84 -7.02
C LYS A 269 -14.99 26.24 -8.28
N ARG A 270 -14.45 27.47 -8.29
CA ARG A 270 -13.63 28.06 -9.36
C ARG A 270 -12.64 29.04 -8.74
N ILE A 271 -11.57 29.34 -9.46
CA ILE A 271 -10.61 30.38 -9.07
C ILE A 271 -11.03 31.68 -9.75
N SER A 272 -11.41 32.69 -8.96
CA SER A 272 -11.70 34.05 -9.41
C SER A 272 -10.41 34.83 -9.65
N PRO A 273 -10.41 35.90 -10.48
CA PRO A 273 -9.19 36.66 -10.79
C PRO A 273 -8.50 37.28 -9.55
N GLN A 274 -9.28 37.65 -8.53
CA GLN A 274 -8.78 38.23 -7.28
C GLN A 274 -8.39 37.18 -6.23
N ASP A 275 -8.61 35.90 -6.51
CA ASP A 275 -8.27 34.85 -5.55
C ASP A 275 -6.75 34.76 -5.40
N THR A 276 -6.30 34.66 -4.15
CA THR A 276 -4.90 34.48 -3.82
C THR A 276 -4.49 33.03 -4.04
N LEU A 277 -3.39 32.83 -4.75
CA LEU A 277 -2.74 31.55 -4.93
C LEU A 277 -1.45 31.48 -4.12
N LEU A 278 -1.24 30.34 -3.47
CA LEU A 278 -0.08 30.03 -2.65
C LEU A 278 0.68 28.86 -3.27
N SER A 279 1.94 29.06 -3.66
CA SER A 279 2.79 27.94 -4.06
C SER A 279 3.06 27.03 -2.87
N TRP A 280 2.93 25.72 -3.03
CA TRP A 280 3.16 24.78 -1.93
C TRP A 280 4.14 23.67 -2.29
N LYS A 281 4.47 23.52 -3.58
CA LYS A 281 5.40 22.49 -4.05
C LYS A 281 6.13 22.95 -5.30
N ILE A 282 7.44 22.75 -5.32
CA ILE A 282 8.32 23.02 -6.45
C ILE A 282 9.05 21.72 -6.77
N LEU A 283 8.82 21.22 -7.98
CA LEU A 283 9.40 19.99 -8.48
C LEU A 283 10.53 20.32 -9.45
N MET A 284 11.65 19.60 -9.33
CA MET A 284 12.66 19.50 -10.38
C MET A 284 12.53 18.13 -11.01
N ASN A 285 12.21 18.10 -12.30
CA ASN A 285 11.73 16.91 -12.98
C ASN A 285 10.51 16.34 -12.23
N LYS A 286 10.66 15.23 -11.50
CA LYS A 286 9.60 14.67 -10.64
C LYS A 286 9.89 14.81 -9.14
N ARG A 287 11.07 15.29 -8.77
CA ARG A 287 11.53 15.34 -7.36
C ARG A 287 11.10 16.63 -6.70
N ASP A 288 10.55 16.56 -5.50
CA ASP A 288 10.27 17.74 -4.68
C ASP A 288 11.58 18.39 -4.21
N VAL A 289 11.77 19.66 -4.60
CA VAL A 289 12.95 20.46 -4.25
C VAL A 289 12.58 21.71 -3.45
N THR A 290 11.34 21.82 -2.97
CA THR A 290 10.82 23.01 -2.27
C THR A 290 11.73 23.39 -1.10
N GLY A 291 11.99 22.44 -0.18
CA GLY A 291 12.88 22.65 0.97
C GLY A 291 14.36 22.82 0.61
N VAL A 292 14.76 22.53 -0.64
CA VAL A 292 16.13 22.73 -1.12
C VAL A 292 16.34 24.16 -1.57
N ILE A 293 15.42 24.71 -2.34
CA ILE A 293 15.53 26.08 -2.88
C ILE A 293 14.97 27.13 -1.93
N GLN A 294 14.07 26.75 -1.02
CA GLN A 294 13.47 27.59 0.01
C GLN A 294 13.49 26.87 1.38
N PRO A 295 14.67 26.78 2.03
CA PRO A 295 14.83 26.11 3.32
C PRO A 295 14.26 26.90 4.50
N ASN A 296 14.36 28.24 4.46
CA ASN A 296 13.83 29.13 5.51
C ASN A 296 12.36 29.41 5.26
N GLN A 297 11.50 28.68 5.96
CA GLN A 297 10.05 28.81 5.85
C GLN A 297 9.57 30.17 6.43
N GLY A 298 8.83 30.93 5.65
CA GLY A 298 8.15 32.19 6.00
C GLY A 298 8.90 33.46 5.56
N GLU A 299 10.10 33.32 4.97
CA GLU A 299 10.88 34.45 4.47
C GLU A 299 10.63 34.62 2.97
N GLY A 300 9.84 35.63 2.60
CA GLY A 300 9.56 35.95 1.20
C GLY A 300 10.84 36.03 0.36
N ILE A 301 10.99 35.13 -0.61
CA ILE A 301 12.14 35.07 -1.50
C ILE A 301 11.95 35.97 -2.73
N ALA A 302 12.96 36.76 -3.07
CA ALA A 302 12.94 37.54 -4.30
C ALA A 302 13.01 36.62 -5.54
N LEU A 303 12.16 36.84 -6.54
CA LEU A 303 12.10 36.02 -7.77
C LEU A 303 13.46 35.83 -8.47
N PRO A 304 14.34 36.84 -8.60
CA PRO A 304 15.66 36.64 -9.19
C PRO A 304 16.54 35.67 -8.39
N VAL A 305 16.40 35.67 -7.05
CA VAL A 305 17.14 34.77 -6.16
C VAL A 305 16.61 33.34 -6.32
N LEU A 306 15.28 33.18 -6.32
CA LEU A 306 14.65 31.88 -6.58
C LEU A 306 15.08 31.32 -7.95
N ALA A 307 14.98 32.12 -9.01
CA ALA A 307 15.42 31.76 -10.35
C ALA A 307 16.90 31.36 -10.38
N GLY A 308 17.77 32.12 -9.70
CA GLY A 308 19.19 31.82 -9.61
C GLY A 308 19.49 30.48 -8.93
N ARG A 309 18.82 30.18 -7.82
CA ARG A 309 18.95 28.88 -7.11
C ARG A 309 18.50 27.72 -8.00
N VAL A 310 17.33 27.86 -8.64
CA VAL A 310 16.79 26.86 -9.57
C VAL A 310 17.76 26.58 -10.72
N VAL A 311 18.23 27.62 -11.40
CA VAL A 311 19.15 27.46 -12.54
C VAL A 311 20.50 26.88 -12.11
N LYS A 312 21.00 27.21 -10.91
CA LYS A 312 22.21 26.56 -10.36
C LYS A 312 22.03 25.05 -10.21
N LEU A 313 20.89 24.60 -9.70
CA LEU A 313 20.59 23.16 -9.58
C LEU A 313 20.49 22.48 -10.95
N ILE A 314 19.73 23.08 -11.88
CA ILE A 314 19.55 22.56 -13.25
C ILE A 314 20.91 22.41 -13.97
N ASN A 315 21.74 23.44 -13.94
CA ASN A 315 23.06 23.42 -14.58
C ASN A 315 23.96 22.34 -13.98
N GLN A 316 23.95 22.21 -12.65
CA GLN A 316 24.77 21.23 -11.95
C GLN A 316 24.30 19.78 -12.23
N ASN A 317 22.99 19.57 -12.47
CA ASN A 317 22.43 18.25 -12.75
C ASN A 317 22.55 17.83 -14.23
N SER A 318 22.65 18.80 -15.15
CA SER A 318 22.56 18.60 -16.61
C SER A 318 23.43 17.47 -17.16
N ALA A 319 24.73 17.45 -16.84
CA ALA A 319 25.65 16.45 -17.39
C ALA A 319 25.32 15.01 -16.92
N ARG A 320 24.74 14.87 -15.72
CA ARG A 320 24.31 13.57 -15.20
C ARG A 320 22.96 13.18 -15.80
N PHE A 321 22.02 14.12 -15.85
CA PHE A 321 20.73 13.94 -16.49
C PHE A 321 20.88 13.42 -17.92
N LYS A 322 21.66 14.12 -18.76
CA LYS A 322 21.90 13.72 -20.16
C LYS A 322 22.46 12.29 -20.28
N ARG A 323 23.43 11.93 -19.44
CA ARG A 323 24.01 10.57 -19.45
C ARG A 323 22.98 9.51 -19.04
N THR A 324 22.18 9.79 -18.02
CA THR A 324 21.11 8.88 -17.57
C THR A 324 20.04 8.72 -18.65
N GLN A 325 19.61 9.80 -19.31
CA GLN A 325 18.63 9.74 -20.38
C GLN A 325 19.16 8.95 -21.60
N ALA A 326 20.41 9.16 -21.99
CA ALA A 326 21.04 8.40 -23.06
C ALA A 326 21.07 6.90 -22.75
N LYS A 327 21.43 6.53 -21.52
CA LYS A 327 21.43 5.13 -21.07
C LYS A 327 20.02 4.53 -21.03
N LYS A 328 19.03 5.30 -20.55
CA LYS A 328 17.63 4.86 -20.54
C LYS A 328 17.11 4.59 -21.95
N ALA A 329 17.47 5.44 -22.92
CA ALA A 329 17.13 5.23 -24.33
C ALA A 329 17.80 3.96 -24.90
N GLU A 330 19.06 3.71 -24.57
CA GLU A 330 19.77 2.49 -24.96
C GLU A 330 19.12 1.22 -24.37
N SER A 331 18.76 1.25 -23.08
CA SER A 331 18.05 0.15 -22.43
C SER A 331 16.67 -0.08 -23.04
N ALA A 332 15.90 0.98 -23.31
CA ALA A 332 14.59 0.89 -23.95
C ALA A 332 14.68 0.29 -25.37
N GLN A 333 15.70 0.68 -26.14
CA GLN A 333 15.96 0.08 -27.45
C GLN A 333 16.29 -1.41 -27.33
N THR A 334 17.16 -1.79 -26.38
CA THR A 334 17.54 -3.18 -26.14
C THR A 334 16.33 -4.05 -25.74
N LEU A 335 15.41 -3.49 -24.94
CA LEU A 335 14.16 -4.14 -24.58
C LEU A 335 13.27 -4.35 -25.81
N ALA A 336 13.03 -3.30 -26.61
CA ALA A 336 12.24 -3.39 -27.83
C ALA A 336 12.81 -4.43 -28.82
N ASP A 337 14.13 -4.43 -29.02
CA ASP A 337 14.81 -5.41 -29.89
C ASP A 337 14.67 -6.84 -29.34
N THR A 338 14.70 -7.01 -28.01
CA THR A 338 14.53 -8.32 -27.36
C THR A 338 13.10 -8.83 -27.45
N GLU A 339 12.11 -7.96 -27.26
CA GLU A 339 10.68 -8.26 -27.44
C GLU A 339 10.38 -8.69 -28.87
N GLN A 340 10.91 -7.96 -29.85
CA GLN A 340 10.80 -8.34 -31.26
C GLN A 340 11.39 -9.74 -31.51
N ARG A 341 12.59 -10.01 -30.97
CA ARG A 341 13.23 -11.33 -31.08
C ARG A 341 12.43 -12.45 -30.41
N ILE A 342 11.72 -12.16 -29.32
CA ILE A 342 10.81 -13.12 -28.67
C ILE A 342 9.61 -13.40 -29.59
N ALA A 343 9.00 -12.37 -30.16
CA ALA A 343 7.90 -12.52 -31.11
C ALA A 343 8.30 -13.35 -32.34
N ASP A 344 9.47 -13.06 -32.93
CA ASP A 344 10.00 -13.80 -34.09
C ASP A 344 10.23 -15.27 -33.75
N LYS A 345 10.82 -15.57 -32.59
CA LYS A 345 11.01 -16.95 -32.11
C LYS A 345 9.68 -17.67 -31.85
N GLN A 346 8.68 -16.97 -31.34
CA GLN A 346 7.35 -17.54 -31.11
C GLN A 346 6.64 -17.87 -32.44
N ASN A 347 6.81 -17.02 -33.46
CA ASN A 347 6.33 -17.28 -34.81
C ASN A 347 7.04 -18.49 -35.43
N GLN A 348 8.37 -18.57 -35.30
CA GLN A 348 9.15 -19.71 -35.77
C GLN A 348 8.73 -21.02 -35.09
N LYS A 349 8.49 -20.99 -33.77
CA LYS A 349 7.99 -22.15 -33.01
C LYS A 349 6.63 -22.62 -33.51
N THR A 350 5.72 -21.69 -33.80
CA THR A 350 4.40 -22.00 -34.36
C THR A 350 4.50 -22.62 -35.74
N ALA A 351 5.33 -22.06 -36.62
CA ALA A 351 5.57 -22.59 -37.96
C ALA A 351 6.14 -24.02 -37.92
N LEU A 352 7.18 -24.26 -37.11
CA LEU A 352 7.76 -25.59 -36.93
C LEU A 352 6.74 -26.58 -36.34
N SER A 353 5.89 -26.15 -35.42
CA SER A 353 4.83 -27.00 -34.86
C SER A 353 3.81 -27.41 -35.92
N SER A 354 3.45 -26.49 -36.84
CA SER A 354 2.58 -26.79 -37.98
C SER A 354 3.22 -27.74 -38.97
N GLU A 355 4.53 -27.59 -39.23
CA GLU A 355 5.29 -28.49 -40.10
C GLU A 355 5.37 -29.91 -39.51
N ILE A 356 5.66 -30.03 -38.21
CA ILE A 356 5.64 -31.31 -37.50
C ILE A 356 4.27 -31.97 -37.62
N GLN A 357 3.18 -31.23 -37.43
CA GLN A 357 1.83 -31.78 -37.56
C GLN A 357 1.55 -32.27 -38.99
N GLY A 358 1.93 -31.48 -40.01
CA GLY A 358 1.77 -31.89 -41.41
C GLY A 358 2.56 -33.15 -41.77
N LEU A 359 3.79 -33.28 -41.25
CA LEU A 359 4.59 -34.49 -41.42
C LEU A 359 3.98 -35.71 -40.71
N LEU A 360 3.41 -35.53 -39.51
CA LEU A 360 2.70 -36.59 -38.79
C LEU A 360 1.49 -37.09 -39.59
N ASP A 361 0.69 -36.18 -40.16
CA ASP A 361 -0.48 -36.53 -40.97
C ASP A 361 -0.08 -37.31 -42.24
N GLN A 362 1.06 -36.96 -42.86
CA GLN A 362 1.62 -37.69 -44.00
C GLN A 362 2.05 -39.11 -43.63
N ILE A 363 2.72 -39.28 -42.48
CA ILE A 363 3.13 -40.59 -41.96
C ILE A 363 1.90 -41.47 -41.71
N ASP A 364 0.85 -40.92 -41.11
CA ASP A 364 -0.41 -41.64 -40.87
C ASP A 364 -1.12 -42.03 -42.19
N GLY A 365 -1.08 -41.16 -43.20
CA GLY A 365 -1.58 -41.46 -44.55
C GLY A 365 -0.85 -42.63 -45.22
N LEU A 366 0.49 -42.64 -45.14
CA LEU A 366 1.34 -43.70 -45.70
C LEU A 366 1.14 -45.04 -44.97
N ASN A 367 1.01 -45.03 -43.65
CA ASN A 367 0.74 -46.24 -42.87
C ASN A 367 -0.63 -46.86 -43.20
N LYS A 368 -1.64 -46.04 -43.52
CA LYS A 368 -2.95 -46.53 -43.99
C LYS A 368 -2.88 -47.14 -45.39
N GLN A 369 -2.02 -46.63 -46.27
CA GLN A 369 -1.81 -47.20 -47.60
C GLN A 369 -1.05 -48.54 -47.56
N ASN A 370 -0.11 -48.71 -46.63
CA ASN A 370 0.70 -49.93 -46.53
C ASN A 370 -0.04 -51.15 -45.93
N ASN A 371 -1.16 -50.95 -45.23
CA ASN A 371 -1.97 -52.06 -44.68
C ASN A 371 -3.01 -52.66 -45.67
N GLY A 372 -2.95 -52.30 -46.95
CA GLY A 372 -3.92 -52.70 -47.98
C GLY A 372 -3.55 -53.89 -48.89
N GLN A 373 -2.45 -54.61 -48.66
CA GLN A 373 -2.05 -55.75 -49.52
C GLN A 373 -1.64 -56.99 -48.70
N ALA A 374 -2.42 -58.08 -48.80
CA ALA A 374 -2.16 -59.42 -48.24
C ALA A 374 -1.52 -60.36 -49.28
N PRO A 375 -0.84 -61.47 -48.87
CA PRO A 375 -1.53 -62.78 -48.84
C PRO A 375 -1.07 -63.82 -47.78
N ASN A 376 -1.92 -64.85 -47.62
CA ASN A 376 -1.96 -66.03 -46.73
C ASN A 376 -0.73 -66.97 -46.65
N THR A 377 -0.56 -67.64 -45.48
CA THR A 377 -0.53 -69.12 -45.32
C THR A 377 -0.58 -69.57 -43.84
N ASP A 378 -1.34 -70.64 -43.58
CA ASP A 378 -1.62 -71.36 -42.31
C ASP A 378 -0.33 -71.88 -41.60
N THR A 379 -0.24 -72.15 -40.29
CA THR A 379 -1.15 -72.92 -39.42
C THR A 379 -0.81 -72.72 -37.92
N SER A 380 -1.83 -72.83 -37.06
CA SER A 380 -1.83 -73.26 -35.64
C SER A 380 -1.33 -72.32 -34.54
N ALA A 381 -2.27 -71.66 -33.82
CA ALA A 381 -2.39 -71.71 -32.36
C ALA A 381 -3.60 -70.92 -31.85
N VAL A 382 -4.54 -71.66 -31.24
CA VAL A 382 -5.28 -71.38 -29.99
C VAL A 382 -5.50 -69.92 -29.57
N GLY A 383 -6.77 -69.54 -29.35
CA GLY A 383 -7.13 -68.63 -28.26
C GLY A 383 -8.17 -67.56 -28.62
N ASN A 384 -9.44 -67.89 -28.37
CA ASN A 384 -10.58 -67.03 -28.08
C ASN A 384 -10.51 -65.52 -28.38
N THR A 385 -11.43 -65.12 -29.26
CA THR A 385 -12.09 -63.82 -29.35
C THR A 385 -12.34 -63.14 -28.01
N GLU A 386 -11.89 -61.89 -27.88
CA GLU A 386 -12.76 -60.74 -27.57
C GLU A 386 -12.07 -59.43 -27.96
N GLN A 387 -12.88 -58.50 -28.48
CA GLN A 387 -12.49 -57.36 -29.31
C GLN A 387 -11.71 -56.27 -28.56
N SER A 388 -10.59 -55.87 -29.17
CA SER A 388 -9.82 -54.68 -28.84
C SER A 388 -10.51 -53.42 -29.38
N ALA A 389 -10.87 -52.48 -28.51
CA ALA A 389 -11.15 -51.10 -28.87
C ALA A 389 -9.92 -50.25 -28.52
N ASN A 390 -9.15 -49.89 -29.54
CA ASN A 390 -7.92 -49.11 -29.47
C ASN A 390 -8.20 -47.68 -28.93
N THR A 391 -8.04 -47.45 -27.63
CA THR A 391 -8.11 -46.10 -27.02
C THR A 391 -6.71 -45.56 -26.77
N LYS A 392 -6.33 -44.51 -27.50
CA LYS A 392 -5.03 -43.82 -27.37
C LYS A 392 -4.82 -43.33 -25.93
N ALA A 393 -3.71 -43.76 -25.32
CA ALA A 393 -3.36 -43.38 -23.95
C ALA A 393 -3.16 -41.85 -23.80
N VAL A 394 -3.62 -41.29 -22.69
CA VAL A 394 -3.56 -39.85 -22.40
C VAL A 394 -2.11 -39.40 -22.26
N THR A 395 -1.73 -38.38 -23.01
CA THR A 395 -0.38 -37.81 -22.97
C THR A 395 -0.22 -36.79 -21.84
N LYS A 396 1.02 -36.47 -21.44
CA LYS A 396 1.30 -35.43 -20.44
C LYS A 396 0.76 -34.06 -20.88
N ALA A 397 0.92 -33.71 -22.16
CA ALA A 397 0.48 -32.43 -22.69
C ALA A 397 -1.05 -32.31 -22.68
N GLU A 398 -1.73 -33.36 -23.13
CA GLU A 398 -3.20 -33.44 -23.13
C GLU A 398 -3.77 -33.35 -21.70
N ALA A 399 -3.22 -34.12 -20.75
CA ALA A 399 -3.65 -34.05 -19.35
C ALA A 399 -3.39 -32.69 -18.71
N ARG A 400 -2.25 -32.05 -19.04
CA ARG A 400 -1.92 -30.71 -18.54
C ARG A 400 -2.88 -29.66 -19.09
N GLN A 401 -3.18 -29.72 -20.38
CA GLN A 401 -4.08 -28.80 -21.05
C GLN A 401 -5.50 -28.86 -20.47
N ILE A 402 -6.04 -30.08 -20.24
CA ILE A 402 -7.37 -30.25 -19.65
C ILE A 402 -7.40 -29.79 -18.18
N TYR A 403 -6.35 -30.07 -17.41
CA TYR A 403 -6.23 -29.57 -16.04
C TYR A 403 -6.20 -28.04 -15.99
N ASP A 404 -5.34 -27.41 -16.79
CA ASP A 404 -5.18 -25.95 -16.81
C ASP A 404 -6.47 -25.26 -17.30
N ALA A 405 -7.18 -25.84 -18.27
CA ALA A 405 -8.47 -25.33 -18.75
C ALA A 405 -9.55 -25.36 -17.65
N LEU A 406 -9.64 -26.47 -16.90
CA LEU A 406 -10.59 -26.59 -15.78
C LEU A 406 -10.26 -25.61 -14.65
N ASP A 407 -8.98 -25.49 -14.29
CA ASP A 407 -8.50 -24.59 -13.23
C ASP A 407 -8.73 -23.11 -13.56
N ILE A 408 -8.36 -22.68 -14.77
CA ILE A 408 -8.55 -21.29 -15.22
C ILE A 408 -10.03 -20.94 -15.24
N ARG A 409 -10.88 -21.85 -15.76
CA ARG A 409 -12.33 -21.62 -15.84
C ARG A 409 -12.96 -21.57 -14.45
N HIS A 410 -12.54 -22.45 -13.54
CA HIS A 410 -12.98 -22.44 -12.15
C HIS A 410 -12.60 -21.12 -11.44
N ARG A 411 -11.36 -20.66 -11.58
CA ARG A 411 -10.89 -19.39 -10.98
C ARG A 411 -11.63 -18.17 -11.54
N TRP A 412 -11.91 -18.16 -12.84
CA TRP A 412 -12.64 -17.06 -13.47
C TRP A 412 -14.09 -16.96 -12.97
N LEU A 413 -14.78 -18.10 -12.83
CA LEU A 413 -16.19 -18.14 -12.40
C LEU A 413 -16.39 -18.02 -10.88
N THR A 414 -15.33 -18.15 -10.08
CA THR A 414 -15.36 -18.00 -8.61
C THR A 414 -14.74 -16.70 -8.12
N GLY A 415 -14.17 -15.89 -9.02
CA GLY A 415 -13.64 -14.57 -8.70
C GLY A 415 -14.73 -13.54 -8.42
N GLY A 416 -14.40 -12.52 -7.62
CA GLY A 416 -15.32 -11.43 -7.27
C GLY A 416 -15.98 -11.59 -5.90
N THR A 417 -17.03 -10.80 -5.65
CA THR A 417 -17.82 -10.80 -4.42
C THR A 417 -18.77 -12.01 -4.35
N THR A 418 -19.28 -12.33 -3.16
CA THR A 418 -20.24 -13.43 -2.97
C THR A 418 -21.52 -13.23 -3.79
N GLU A 419 -22.02 -12.00 -3.91
CA GLU A 419 -23.15 -11.69 -4.79
C GLU A 419 -22.82 -11.91 -6.26
N GLU A 420 -21.65 -11.47 -6.74
CA GLU A 420 -21.21 -11.70 -8.12
C GLU A 420 -21.08 -13.20 -8.45
N PHE A 421 -20.59 -14.02 -7.52
CA PHE A 421 -20.52 -15.48 -7.67
C PHE A 421 -21.91 -16.12 -7.84
N TYR A 422 -22.89 -15.74 -7.02
CA TYR A 422 -24.25 -16.29 -7.13
C TYR A 422 -25.05 -15.71 -8.30
N ASN A 423 -24.70 -14.51 -8.78
CA ASN A 423 -25.27 -13.91 -9.99
C ASN A 423 -24.72 -14.54 -11.29
N GLN A 424 -23.56 -15.18 -11.23
CA GLN A 424 -23.02 -15.99 -12.32
C GLN A 424 -23.67 -17.38 -12.34
N ASN A 425 -24.05 -17.88 -13.52
CA ASN A 425 -24.52 -19.27 -13.67
C ASN A 425 -23.32 -20.24 -13.64
N TYR A 426 -22.72 -20.38 -12.47
CA TYR A 426 -21.48 -21.15 -12.25
C TYR A 426 -21.59 -22.60 -12.77
N PRO A 427 -22.65 -23.39 -12.47
CA PRO A 427 -22.78 -24.77 -12.95
C PRO A 427 -22.81 -24.87 -14.48
N ALA A 428 -23.50 -23.96 -15.17
CA ALA A 428 -23.51 -23.94 -16.63
C ALA A 428 -22.18 -23.43 -17.22
N GLY A 429 -21.51 -22.49 -16.55
CA GLY A 429 -20.25 -21.92 -17.02
C GLY A 429 -19.06 -22.89 -16.96
N ILE A 430 -19.10 -23.86 -16.04
CA ILE A 430 -18.02 -24.84 -15.80
C ILE A 430 -18.29 -26.22 -16.42
N SER A 431 -19.52 -26.50 -16.89
CA SER A 431 -19.96 -27.85 -17.26
C SER A 431 -19.15 -28.49 -18.39
N GLU A 432 -18.75 -27.71 -19.40
CA GLU A 432 -17.96 -28.19 -20.54
C GLU A 432 -16.58 -28.66 -20.08
N ALA A 433 -15.83 -27.79 -19.40
CA ALA A 433 -14.51 -28.12 -18.87
C ALA A 433 -14.54 -29.28 -17.86
N LEU A 434 -15.59 -29.35 -17.03
CA LEU A 434 -15.81 -30.45 -16.08
C LEU A 434 -16.06 -31.78 -16.81
N THR A 435 -16.84 -31.75 -17.90
CA THR A 435 -17.15 -32.93 -18.72
C THR A 435 -15.90 -33.44 -19.44
N ASP A 436 -15.09 -32.53 -20.00
CA ASP A 436 -13.83 -32.90 -20.66
C ASP A 436 -12.84 -33.53 -19.69
N ALA A 437 -12.74 -33.00 -18.47
CA ALA A 437 -11.91 -33.57 -17.41
C ALA A 437 -12.37 -34.98 -17.01
N LYS A 438 -13.68 -35.20 -16.87
CA LYS A 438 -14.25 -36.53 -16.57
C LYS A 438 -14.02 -37.52 -17.71
N ASN A 439 -14.29 -37.12 -18.95
CA ASN A 439 -14.06 -37.95 -20.14
C ASN A 439 -12.58 -38.34 -20.30
N LEU A 440 -11.66 -37.46 -19.91
CA LEU A 440 -10.23 -37.76 -19.94
C LEU A 440 -9.85 -38.84 -18.92
N LEU A 441 -10.51 -38.88 -17.75
CA LEU A 441 -10.25 -39.89 -16.72
C LEU A 441 -10.69 -41.32 -17.11
N GLU A 442 -11.64 -41.45 -18.05
CA GLU A 442 -12.08 -42.73 -18.61
C GLU A 442 -11.01 -43.37 -19.53
N ARG A 443 -9.99 -42.62 -19.95
CA ARG A 443 -8.91 -43.12 -20.81
C ARG A 443 -7.69 -43.55 -19.99
N PRO A 444 -6.95 -44.58 -20.44
CA PRO A 444 -5.73 -45.00 -19.76
C PRO A 444 -4.65 -43.90 -19.86
N PHE A 445 -4.04 -43.52 -18.74
CA PHE A 445 -2.98 -42.51 -18.71
C PHE A 445 -1.63 -43.10 -19.10
N GLY A 446 -0.87 -42.38 -19.93
CA GLY A 446 0.50 -42.75 -20.25
C GLY A 446 1.43 -42.68 -19.03
N LYS A 447 2.50 -43.48 -19.03
CA LYS A 447 3.48 -43.57 -17.92
C LYS A 447 4.02 -42.22 -17.46
N VAL A 448 4.28 -41.31 -18.40
CA VAL A 448 4.80 -39.96 -18.09
C VAL A 448 3.77 -39.10 -17.38
N ALA A 449 2.49 -39.15 -17.79
CA ALA A 449 1.42 -38.38 -17.17
C ALA A 449 1.16 -38.88 -15.73
N LEU A 450 1.22 -40.20 -15.51
CA LEU A 450 1.11 -40.82 -14.19
C LEU A 450 2.27 -40.43 -13.26
N ALA A 451 3.52 -40.49 -13.74
CA ALA A 451 4.69 -40.11 -12.95
C ALA A 451 4.68 -38.64 -12.51
N ASN A 452 3.98 -37.77 -13.24
CA ASN A 452 3.80 -36.35 -12.89
C ASN A 452 2.56 -36.11 -12.00
N GLY A 453 1.86 -37.16 -11.56
CA GLY A 453 0.68 -37.05 -10.69
C GLY A 453 -0.54 -36.39 -11.33
N LEU A 454 -0.59 -36.25 -12.66
CA LEU A 454 -1.62 -35.46 -13.35
C LEU A 454 -3.02 -36.07 -13.21
N LYS A 455 -3.13 -37.40 -13.18
CA LYS A 455 -4.41 -38.09 -12.92
C LYS A 455 -5.01 -37.68 -11.57
N ALA A 456 -4.21 -37.77 -10.50
CA ALA A 456 -4.64 -37.40 -9.15
C ALA A 456 -4.91 -35.89 -9.00
N SER A 457 -4.22 -35.04 -9.77
CA SER A 457 -4.51 -33.59 -9.78
C SER A 457 -5.83 -33.26 -10.47
N ILE A 458 -6.15 -33.93 -11.59
CA ILE A 458 -7.45 -33.77 -12.28
C ILE A 458 -8.59 -34.28 -11.38
N GLU A 459 -8.44 -35.45 -10.74
CA GLU A 459 -9.43 -35.98 -9.80
C GLU A 459 -9.71 -35.01 -8.64
N ARG A 460 -8.67 -34.42 -8.04
CA ARG A 460 -8.84 -33.41 -6.97
C ARG A 460 -9.55 -32.16 -7.46
N MET A 461 -9.21 -31.68 -8.66
CA MET A 461 -9.85 -30.48 -9.22
C MET A 461 -11.34 -30.71 -9.51
N ILE A 462 -11.70 -31.89 -10.03
CA ILE A 462 -13.11 -32.28 -10.22
C ILE A 462 -13.88 -32.22 -8.89
N VAL A 463 -13.31 -32.77 -7.82
CA VAL A 463 -13.95 -32.72 -6.47
C VAL A 463 -14.15 -31.28 -5.99
N ILE A 464 -13.17 -30.40 -6.17
CA ILE A 464 -13.27 -28.98 -5.79
C ILE A 464 -14.39 -28.28 -6.58
N VAL A 465 -14.45 -28.53 -7.88
CA VAL A 465 -15.49 -27.96 -8.76
C VAL A 465 -16.88 -28.46 -8.36
N GLU A 466 -17.03 -29.76 -8.07
CA GLU A 466 -18.30 -30.35 -7.62
C GLU A 466 -18.77 -29.79 -6.28
N GLN A 467 -17.88 -29.64 -5.30
CA GLN A 467 -18.19 -28.97 -4.02
C GLN A 467 -18.62 -27.51 -4.22
N THR A 468 -18.05 -26.83 -5.23
CA THR A 468 -18.44 -25.46 -5.57
C THR A 468 -19.80 -25.41 -6.24
N ILE A 469 -20.15 -26.40 -7.08
CA ILE A 469 -21.51 -26.56 -7.63
C ILE A 469 -22.51 -26.79 -6.49
N GLU A 470 -22.18 -27.64 -5.52
CA GLU A 470 -23.02 -27.85 -4.34
C GLU A 470 -23.22 -26.56 -3.53
N ARG A 471 -22.15 -25.79 -3.30
CA ARG A 471 -22.22 -24.48 -2.64
C ARG A 471 -23.09 -23.49 -3.41
N TRP A 472 -22.99 -23.47 -4.73
CA TRP A 472 -23.80 -22.61 -5.58
C TRP A 472 -25.29 -23.01 -5.52
N ASN A 473 -25.59 -24.31 -5.62
CA ASN A 473 -26.96 -24.84 -5.54
C ASN A 473 -27.64 -24.58 -4.18
N LYS A 474 -26.87 -24.44 -3.10
CA LYS A 474 -27.39 -24.07 -1.77
C LYS A 474 -27.85 -22.61 -1.66
N GLY A 475 -27.43 -21.74 -2.58
CA GLY A 475 -27.83 -20.32 -2.65
C GLY A 475 -27.38 -19.47 -1.44
N LEU A 476 -27.77 -18.20 -1.41
CA LEU A 476 -27.45 -17.24 -0.33
C LEU A 476 -28.05 -17.59 1.06
N SER A 477 -28.90 -18.61 1.16
CA SER A 477 -29.76 -18.82 2.34
C SER A 477 -29.07 -19.41 3.59
N GLU A 478 -27.82 -19.91 3.49
CA GLU A 478 -27.06 -20.38 4.66
C GLU A 478 -26.23 -19.31 5.37
N ASP A 479 -26.12 -18.08 4.82
CA ASP A 479 -25.43 -16.97 5.51
C ASP A 479 -26.38 -16.05 6.30
N SER A 480 -27.71 -16.24 6.21
CA SER A 480 -28.67 -15.49 7.01
C SER A 480 -29.05 -16.21 8.32
N SER A 481 -28.39 -15.77 9.41
CA SER A 481 -28.82 -15.76 10.82
C SER A 481 -29.36 -17.07 11.43
N LYS A 482 -28.47 -17.85 12.08
CA LYS A 482 -28.85 -18.48 13.35
C LYS A 482 -29.06 -17.37 14.38
N ALA A 483 -30.22 -17.31 15.03
CA ALA A 483 -30.44 -16.43 16.17
C ALA A 483 -29.35 -16.71 17.21
N LYS A 484 -28.44 -15.75 17.39
CA LYS A 484 -27.30 -15.91 18.31
C LYS A 484 -27.85 -15.92 19.73
N THR A 485 -27.81 -17.09 20.36
CA THR A 485 -27.86 -17.22 21.82
C THR A 485 -26.53 -16.73 22.39
N TYR A 486 -26.62 -15.85 23.39
CA TYR A 486 -25.45 -15.28 24.07
C TYR A 486 -25.37 -15.86 25.48
N PRO A 487 -24.18 -16.31 25.92
CA PRO A 487 -23.94 -16.70 27.30
C PRO A 487 -24.17 -15.53 28.29
N PRO A 488 -24.38 -15.81 29.59
CA PRO A 488 -24.44 -14.79 30.62
C PRO A 488 -23.17 -13.92 30.64
N ILE A 489 -23.36 -12.64 30.95
CA ILE A 489 -22.28 -11.64 31.10
C ILE A 489 -21.50 -11.96 32.38
N GLU A 490 -20.18 -11.84 32.31
CA GLU A 490 -19.27 -12.01 33.44
C GLU A 490 -18.83 -10.63 33.95
N ASP A 491 -19.06 -10.33 35.24
CA ASP A 491 -18.53 -9.14 35.91
C ASP A 491 -17.08 -9.41 36.33
N LEU A 492 -16.15 -8.66 35.77
CA LEU A 492 -14.72 -8.78 36.04
C LEU A 492 -14.26 -7.90 37.21
N GLY A 493 -15.15 -7.10 37.79
CA GLY A 493 -14.85 -6.10 38.81
C GLY A 493 -14.34 -4.78 38.21
N ASN A 494 -14.28 -3.74 39.06
CA ASN A 494 -13.82 -2.37 38.69
C ASN A 494 -14.59 -1.75 37.49
N GLY A 495 -15.85 -2.14 37.28
CA GLY A 495 -16.68 -1.62 36.19
C GLY A 495 -16.42 -2.24 34.81
N TYR A 496 -15.68 -3.36 34.75
CA TYR A 496 -15.43 -4.12 33.53
C TYR A 496 -16.37 -5.32 33.40
N TYR A 497 -17.02 -5.45 32.25
CA TYR A 497 -18.00 -6.50 31.95
C TYR A 497 -17.62 -7.25 30.69
N LYS A 498 -17.64 -8.59 30.76
CA LYS A 498 -17.30 -9.46 29.63
C LYS A 498 -18.52 -10.17 29.08
N ALA A 499 -18.71 -10.11 27.76
CA ALA A 499 -19.74 -10.86 27.06
C ALA A 499 -19.14 -11.70 25.92
N PHE A 500 -19.64 -12.92 25.73
CA PHE A 500 -19.14 -13.82 24.68
C PHE A 500 -19.96 -13.70 23.39
N LYS A 501 -19.29 -13.82 22.24
CA LYS A 501 -19.95 -13.71 20.93
C LYS A 501 -20.86 -14.89 20.59
N ASN A 502 -20.67 -16.03 21.25
CA ASN A 502 -21.43 -17.27 21.07
C ASN A 502 -21.20 -18.25 22.25
N ASP A 503 -21.98 -19.34 22.27
CA ASP A 503 -21.95 -20.38 23.30
C ASP A 503 -20.62 -21.16 23.41
N LYS A 504 -19.71 -21.05 22.44
CA LYS A 504 -18.39 -21.70 22.50
C LYS A 504 -17.40 -20.93 23.38
N LYS A 505 -17.73 -19.70 23.81
CA LYS A 505 -16.90 -18.84 24.66
C LYS A 505 -15.45 -18.61 24.17
N LEU A 506 -15.22 -18.73 22.86
CA LEU A 506 -13.88 -18.54 22.26
C LEU A 506 -13.53 -17.07 22.04
N ASP A 507 -14.53 -16.28 21.63
CA ASP A 507 -14.38 -14.85 21.39
C ASP A 507 -15.22 -14.06 22.39
N ASP A 508 -14.61 -13.05 23.00
CA ASP A 508 -15.24 -12.19 24.00
C ASP A 508 -15.04 -10.70 23.68
N TRP A 509 -16.00 -9.92 24.16
CA TRP A 509 -15.95 -8.47 24.23
C TRP A 509 -15.86 -8.05 25.69
N THR A 510 -15.07 -7.04 25.97
CA THR A 510 -15.00 -6.40 27.28
C THR A 510 -15.49 -4.96 27.16
N ALA A 511 -16.49 -4.59 27.96
CA ALA A 511 -17.10 -3.28 28.03
C ALA A 511 -16.81 -2.63 29.40
N HIS A 512 -16.49 -1.34 29.41
CA HIS A 512 -16.37 -0.54 30.62
C HIS A 512 -16.63 0.93 30.32
N ILE A 513 -16.85 1.74 31.35
CA ILE A 513 -16.93 3.20 31.20
C ILE A 513 -15.50 3.76 31.26
N ASN A 514 -15.10 4.51 30.24
CA ASN A 514 -13.79 5.15 30.17
C ASN A 514 -13.75 6.45 31.00
N THR A 515 -12.58 7.10 31.07
CA THR A 515 -12.39 8.35 31.83
C THR A 515 -13.25 9.52 31.36
N ASN A 516 -13.79 9.45 30.13
CA ASN A 516 -14.65 10.47 29.54
C ASN A 516 -16.14 10.20 29.79
N GLY A 517 -16.49 9.12 30.51
CA GLY A 517 -17.87 8.72 30.78
C GLY A 517 -18.54 7.95 29.63
N GLU A 518 -17.79 7.54 28.60
CA GLU A 518 -18.31 6.78 27.46
C GLU A 518 -18.11 5.28 27.65
N TRP A 519 -19.04 4.48 27.14
CA TRP A 519 -18.90 3.02 27.08
C TRP A 519 -17.88 2.63 26.03
N GLU A 520 -16.74 2.09 26.48
CA GLU A 520 -15.69 1.55 25.64
C GLU A 520 -15.81 0.02 25.56
N VAL A 521 -15.99 -0.50 24.34
CA VAL A 521 -16.05 -1.93 24.03
C VAL A 521 -14.82 -2.35 23.24
N SER A 522 -14.07 -3.31 23.78
CA SER A 522 -12.90 -3.92 23.13
C SER A 522 -13.15 -5.42 22.87
N ALA A 523 -12.50 -5.98 21.84
CA ALA A 523 -12.59 -7.41 21.51
C ALA A 523 -11.28 -8.14 21.84
N ASN A 524 -11.38 -9.35 22.40
CA ASN A 524 -10.21 -10.16 22.77
C ASN A 524 -9.45 -10.77 21.58
N ASN A 525 -10.14 -10.93 20.43
CA ASN A 525 -9.64 -11.53 19.19
C ASN A 525 -9.75 -10.52 18.05
N ALA A 526 -9.03 -9.41 18.15
CA ALA A 526 -8.73 -8.65 16.95
C ALA A 526 -7.46 -9.26 16.33
N SER A 527 -7.64 -10.08 15.28
CA SER A 527 -6.50 -10.40 14.42
C SER A 527 -5.93 -9.10 13.85
N SER A 528 -4.61 -9.04 13.63
CA SER A 528 -3.92 -7.81 13.19
C SER A 528 -4.50 -7.19 11.92
N ARG A 529 -5.07 -7.98 11.00
CA ARG A 529 -5.83 -7.48 9.84
C ARG A 529 -7.13 -6.78 10.22
N ALA A 530 -7.87 -7.29 11.21
CA ALA A 530 -9.09 -6.65 11.71
C ALA A 530 -8.78 -5.36 12.49
N TRP A 531 -7.66 -5.30 13.22
CA TRP A 531 -7.20 -4.09 13.90
C TRP A 531 -6.81 -2.99 12.91
N ASN A 532 -6.00 -3.31 11.89
CA ASN A 532 -5.57 -2.35 10.86
C ASN A 532 -6.72 -1.78 10.03
N ASN A 533 -7.82 -2.51 9.90
CA ASN A 533 -9.03 -2.05 9.19
C ASN A 533 -10.09 -1.42 10.14
N GLY A 534 -9.75 -1.13 11.40
CA GLY A 534 -10.64 -0.47 12.37
C GLY A 534 -11.74 -1.35 12.98
N TYR A 535 -11.69 -2.67 12.78
CA TYR A 535 -12.63 -3.64 13.34
C TYR A 535 -12.22 -4.15 14.74
N GLY A 536 -10.96 -3.94 15.14
CA GLY A 536 -10.43 -4.29 16.47
C GLY A 536 -10.30 -3.13 17.45
N ALA A 537 -10.25 -1.88 16.96
CA ALA A 537 -10.10 -0.69 17.81
C ALA A 537 -11.26 -0.57 18.81
N PRO A 538 -11.00 -0.08 20.05
CA PRO A 538 -12.05 0.14 21.03
C PRO A 538 -13.12 1.06 20.45
N ARG A 539 -14.39 0.68 20.62
CA ARG A 539 -15.53 1.47 20.16
C ARG A 539 -16.16 2.18 21.33
N PHE A 540 -16.42 3.47 21.15
CA PHE A 540 -16.97 4.35 22.16
C PHE A 540 -18.44 4.62 21.88
N PHE A 541 -19.27 4.55 22.92
CA PHE A 541 -20.71 4.80 22.87
C PHE A 541 -21.09 5.76 24.00
N LYS A 542 -21.94 6.73 23.70
CA LYS A 542 -22.35 7.73 24.70
C LYS A 542 -23.37 7.18 25.68
N THR A 543 -24.15 6.19 25.24
CA THR A 543 -25.19 5.54 26.05
C THR A 543 -25.08 4.03 25.99
N ILE A 544 -25.58 3.36 27.04
CA ILE A 544 -25.59 1.90 27.10
C ILE A 544 -26.56 1.31 26.05
N GLU A 545 -27.63 2.03 25.70
CA GLU A 545 -28.58 1.63 24.66
C GLU A 545 -27.93 1.60 23.27
N GLU A 546 -27.13 2.62 22.92
CA GLU A 546 -26.37 2.66 21.67
C GLU A 546 -25.36 1.51 21.59
N MET A 547 -24.70 1.21 22.72
CA MET A 547 -23.77 0.11 22.83
C MET A 547 -24.49 -1.23 22.60
N ILE A 548 -25.62 -1.49 23.29
CA ILE A 548 -26.38 -2.74 23.17
C ILE A 548 -26.96 -2.91 21.76
N ALA A 549 -27.38 -1.83 21.11
CA ALA A 549 -27.85 -1.87 19.72
C ALA A 549 -26.76 -2.38 18.75
N LYS A 550 -25.49 -2.08 19.03
CA LYS A 550 -24.33 -2.60 18.26
C LYS A 550 -23.81 -3.93 18.76
N TYR A 551 -23.93 -4.21 20.06
CA TYR A 551 -23.44 -5.41 20.73
C TYR A 551 -24.56 -6.06 21.56
N PRO A 552 -25.47 -6.83 20.92
CA PRO A 552 -26.62 -7.43 21.60
C PRO A 552 -26.24 -8.44 22.71
N ALA A 553 -24.99 -8.93 22.72
CA ALA A 553 -24.48 -9.79 23.78
C ALA A 553 -24.46 -9.11 25.17
N PHE A 554 -24.47 -7.77 25.22
CA PHE A 554 -24.56 -7.00 26.45
C PHE A 554 -26.00 -6.65 26.87
N ALA A 555 -27.04 -7.24 26.26
CA ALA A 555 -28.43 -6.89 26.56
C ALA A 555 -28.84 -7.10 28.03
N ALA A 556 -28.16 -7.99 28.76
CA ALA A 556 -28.40 -8.22 30.19
C ALA A 556 -27.62 -7.27 31.12
N LEU A 557 -26.71 -6.44 30.58
CA LEU A 557 -25.83 -5.58 31.36
C LEU A 557 -26.57 -4.53 32.20
N PRO A 558 -27.63 -3.85 31.70
CA PRO A 558 -28.34 -2.84 32.49
C PRO A 558 -28.91 -3.37 33.81
N ALA A 559 -29.26 -4.66 33.88
CA ALA A 559 -29.77 -5.30 35.08
C ALA A 559 -28.65 -5.68 36.10
N MET A 560 -27.39 -5.64 35.67
CA MET A 560 -26.21 -5.92 36.52
C MET A 560 -25.56 -4.64 37.05
N LEU A 561 -25.88 -3.48 36.48
CA LEU A 561 -25.37 -2.21 36.95
C LEU A 561 -26.07 -1.82 38.27
N PRO A 562 -25.32 -1.29 39.26
CA PRO A 562 -25.92 -0.79 40.48
C PRO A 562 -26.90 0.33 40.14
N THR A 563 -28.18 0.14 40.42
CA THR A 563 -29.19 1.21 40.37
C THR A 563 -28.80 2.28 41.38
N ASP A 564 -28.65 3.50 40.90
CA ASP A 564 -28.21 4.70 41.63
C ASP A 564 -28.52 4.68 43.12
N ASN A 565 -27.46 4.57 43.91
CA ASN A 565 -27.34 5.11 45.27
C ASN A 565 -25.86 5.05 45.69
N ASN A 566 -25.01 5.87 45.05
CA ASN A 566 -23.78 6.36 45.68
C ASN A 566 -23.21 7.54 44.88
N THR A 567 -23.72 8.72 45.22
CA THR A 567 -23.04 10.01 45.10
C THR A 567 -21.62 9.90 45.65
N ASN A 568 -20.59 10.21 44.83
CA ASN A 568 -19.27 10.76 45.19
C ASN A 568 -18.10 10.39 44.25
N ALA A 569 -18.33 9.95 43.01
CA ALA A 569 -17.25 9.76 42.02
C ALA A 569 -17.41 10.54 40.70
N ASN A 570 -18.56 11.18 40.44
CA ASN A 570 -18.85 11.84 39.15
C ASN A 570 -18.77 13.38 39.16
N SER A 571 -18.47 14.01 40.31
CA SER A 571 -18.55 15.48 40.43
C SER A 571 -17.51 16.24 39.61
N ASN A 572 -16.33 15.67 39.34
CA ASN A 572 -15.25 16.41 38.66
C ASN A 572 -15.50 16.62 37.16
N ASN A 573 -16.17 15.69 36.48
CA ASN A 573 -16.48 15.83 35.05
C ASN A 573 -17.67 16.78 34.83
N ASP A 574 -18.68 16.71 35.70
CA ASP A 574 -19.84 17.61 35.67
C ASP A 574 -19.44 19.06 35.97
N ASP A 575 -18.51 19.28 36.90
CA ASP A 575 -17.99 20.62 37.20
C ASP A 575 -17.20 21.20 36.03
N ALA A 576 -16.32 20.41 35.39
CA ALA A 576 -15.55 20.84 34.22
C ALA A 576 -16.46 21.16 33.01
N ASP A 577 -17.50 20.37 32.78
CA ASP A 577 -18.48 20.62 31.71
C ASP A 577 -19.31 21.89 31.99
N TYR A 578 -19.72 22.09 33.24
CA TYR A 578 -20.43 23.32 33.65
C TYR A 578 -19.56 24.57 33.48
N LEU A 579 -18.29 24.55 33.89
CA LEU A 579 -17.37 25.68 33.73
C LEU A 579 -17.15 26.02 32.25
N ASN A 580 -17.04 25.03 31.37
CA ASN A 580 -16.92 25.25 29.93
C ASN A 580 -18.18 25.89 29.32
N LYS A 581 -19.37 25.50 29.79
CA LYS A 581 -20.64 26.13 29.37
C LYS A 581 -20.72 27.59 29.82
N VAL A 582 -20.21 27.90 31.01
CA VAL A 582 -20.10 29.30 31.49
C VAL A 582 -19.14 30.09 30.61
N ILE A 583 -17.94 29.58 30.33
CA ILE A 583 -16.94 30.27 29.47
C ILE A 583 -17.51 30.57 28.07
N LYS A 584 -18.28 29.65 27.50
CA LYS A 584 -18.91 29.79 26.18
C LYS A 584 -20.18 30.65 26.17
N GLY A 585 -20.68 31.07 27.34
CA GLY A 585 -21.93 31.82 27.46
C GLY A 585 -23.17 30.99 27.16
N GLU A 586 -23.10 29.67 27.30
CA GLU A 586 -24.21 28.74 27.07
C GLU A 586 -25.11 28.58 28.30
N VAL A 587 -24.68 29.14 29.44
CA VAL A 587 -25.46 29.23 30.67
C VAL A 587 -26.30 30.50 30.69
N ASP A 588 -27.54 30.40 31.16
CA ASP A 588 -28.46 31.53 31.31
C ASP A 588 -28.00 32.47 32.44
N PHE A 589 -27.19 33.46 32.09
CA PHE A 589 -26.68 34.45 33.03
C PHE A 589 -27.72 35.45 33.55
N SER A 590 -28.96 35.41 33.06
CA SER A 590 -30.05 36.20 33.67
C SER A 590 -30.43 35.68 35.07
N LYS A 591 -30.04 34.44 35.40
CA LYS A 591 -30.25 33.80 36.71
C LYS A 591 -29.01 33.91 37.61
N ALA A 592 -28.59 35.13 37.90
CA ALA A 592 -27.35 35.44 38.63
C ALA A 592 -27.16 34.60 39.91
N SER A 593 -28.19 34.49 40.74
CA SER A 593 -28.13 33.74 42.01
C SER A 593 -27.90 32.24 41.83
N GLU A 594 -28.38 31.64 40.73
CA GLU A 594 -28.17 30.21 40.46
C GLU A 594 -26.74 29.96 39.97
N VAL A 595 -26.24 30.84 39.10
CA VAL A 595 -24.87 30.77 38.54
C VAL A 595 -23.83 31.01 39.62
N GLU A 596 -24.01 32.00 40.49
CA GLU A 596 -23.11 32.29 41.60
C GLU A 596 -23.07 31.16 42.62
N SER A 597 -24.23 30.63 43.01
CA SER A 597 -24.29 29.49 43.94
C SER A 597 -23.60 28.26 43.37
N GLN A 598 -23.67 28.03 42.06
CA GLN A 598 -23.03 26.88 41.42
C GLN A 598 -21.52 27.09 41.27
N LEU A 599 -21.07 28.29 40.90
CA LEU A 599 -19.64 28.62 40.87
C LEU A 599 -19.01 28.58 42.28
N GLU A 600 -19.67 29.09 43.31
CA GLU A 600 -19.17 29.02 44.70
C GLU A 600 -19.07 27.56 45.18
N SER A 601 -20.05 26.74 44.84
CA SER A 601 -20.06 25.30 45.09
C SER A 601 -18.86 24.60 44.42
N ILE A 602 -18.59 24.90 43.14
CA ILE A 602 -17.42 24.35 42.40
C ILE A 602 -16.10 24.86 42.99
N GLY A 603 -16.02 26.15 43.35
CA GLY A 603 -14.86 26.78 43.96
C GLY A 603 -14.41 26.08 45.26
N SER A 604 -15.36 25.50 46.01
CA SER A 604 -15.06 24.76 47.24
C SER A 604 -14.45 23.37 47.04
N ARG A 605 -14.44 22.85 45.80
CA ARG A 605 -13.96 21.50 45.44
C ARG A 605 -13.05 21.48 44.20
N LEU A 606 -12.31 22.56 43.97
CA LEU A 606 -11.40 22.68 42.83
C LEU A 606 -10.30 21.61 42.83
N THR A 607 -10.01 21.10 41.64
CA THR A 607 -8.84 20.25 41.37
C THR A 607 -7.79 21.04 40.60
N PRO A 608 -6.53 20.57 40.54
CA PRO A 608 -5.50 21.22 39.72
C PRO A 608 -5.88 21.36 38.24
N GLU A 609 -6.75 20.48 37.73
CA GLU A 609 -7.19 20.44 36.34
C GLU A 609 -8.36 21.39 36.05
N THR A 610 -9.24 21.64 37.04
CA THR A 610 -10.41 22.53 36.88
C THR A 610 -10.15 23.97 37.34
N ASN A 611 -9.02 24.23 38.02
CA ASN A 611 -8.67 25.55 38.53
C ASN A 611 -8.59 26.62 37.44
N ASP A 612 -7.93 26.32 36.31
CA ASP A 612 -7.79 27.28 35.21
C ASP A 612 -9.11 27.53 34.47
N LEU A 613 -9.98 26.51 34.39
CA LEU A 613 -11.34 26.64 33.85
C LEU A 613 -12.23 27.46 34.78
N PHE A 614 -12.04 27.33 36.09
CA PHE A 614 -12.79 28.07 37.09
C PHE A 614 -12.51 29.58 37.01
N GLU A 615 -11.23 29.95 36.96
CA GLU A 615 -10.82 31.36 36.81
C GLU A 615 -11.34 31.99 35.50
N GLN A 616 -11.34 31.22 34.42
CA GLN A 616 -11.91 31.65 33.13
C GLN A 616 -13.43 31.82 33.19
N ALA A 617 -14.14 30.89 33.83
CA ALA A 617 -15.59 30.95 33.99
C ALA A 617 -16.04 32.13 34.86
N VAL A 618 -15.35 32.38 35.99
CA VAL A 618 -15.59 33.54 36.86
C VAL A 618 -15.33 34.85 36.11
N SER A 619 -14.27 34.89 35.30
CA SER A 619 -13.95 36.05 34.45
C SER A 619 -15.03 36.32 33.39
N ALA A 620 -15.50 35.26 32.70
CA ALA A 620 -16.56 35.36 31.69
C ALA A 620 -17.89 35.84 32.29
N TYR A 621 -18.28 35.30 33.45
CA TYR A 621 -19.48 35.73 34.16
C TYR A 621 -19.36 37.18 34.67
N SER A 622 -18.21 37.57 35.21
CA SER A 622 -17.95 38.95 35.65
C SER A 622 -18.04 39.95 34.50
N MET A 623 -17.49 39.61 33.33
CA MET A 623 -17.62 40.45 32.12
C MET A 623 -19.08 40.59 31.68
N TYR A 624 -19.88 39.52 31.75
CA TYR A 624 -21.32 39.61 31.46
C TYR A 624 -22.04 40.56 32.41
N GLN A 625 -21.79 40.47 33.72
CA GLN A 625 -22.42 41.33 34.72
C GLN A 625 -22.03 42.81 34.54
N VAL A 626 -20.77 43.09 34.20
CA VAL A 626 -20.31 44.45 33.88
C VAL A 626 -21.00 44.99 32.62
N ASN A 627 -21.15 44.17 31.58
CA ASN A 627 -21.85 44.55 30.35
C ASN A 627 -23.36 44.77 30.58
N GLN A 628 -23.99 43.98 31.45
CA GLN A 628 -25.39 44.18 31.83
C GLN A 628 -25.55 45.49 32.63
N ALA A 629 -24.67 45.76 33.60
CA ALA A 629 -24.68 47.00 34.36
C ALA A 629 -24.44 48.25 33.48
N ALA A 630 -23.64 48.13 32.42
CA ALA A 630 -23.43 49.20 31.43
C ALA A 630 -24.68 49.46 30.54
N SER A 631 -25.62 48.52 30.46
CA SER A 631 -26.87 48.63 29.70
C SER A 631 -28.05 49.20 30.50
N VAL A 632 -27.88 49.41 31.81
CA VAL A 632 -28.92 49.89 32.75
C VAL A 632 -28.69 51.35 33.18
N ASN A 633 -27.62 52.00 32.71
CA ASN A 633 -27.33 53.43 32.94
C ASN A 633 -27.56 54.30 31.70
#